data_AF-A0A158DPA1-F1
#
_entry.id   AF-A0A158DPA1-F1
#
_cell.length_a   1.000
_cell.length_b   1.000
_cell.length_c   1.000
_cell.angle_alpha   90.00
_cell.angle_beta   90.00
_cell.angle_gamma   90.00
#
_symmetry.space_group_name_H-M   'P 1'
#
loop_
_entity.id
_entity.type
_entity.pdbx_description
1 polymer ?
#
loop_
_entity_poly.entity_id
_entity_poly.type
_entity_poly.pdbx_seq_one_letter_code
_entity_poly.pdbx_strand_id
1 'polypeptide(L)'
;MDVGVEPSVGTVGDSYGNALAETINGLYKAEVVHRRSWRTLQDVELATPEWVHWYNHHRLLGSLGYVSPAQAEEVYNRNLVPSARAA
;
A
#
# COMPACT_ATOMS: atom_id res chain seq x y z
N MET A 1 -12.37 6.90 21.54
CA MET A 1 -13.21 6.35 20.46
C MET A 1 -12.40 5.20 19.89
N ASP A 2 -12.80 3.98 20.19
CA ASP A 2 -12.20 2.78 19.62
C ASP A 2 -12.63 2.75 18.15
N VAL A 3 -11.73 3.11 17.25
CA VAL A 3 -11.95 2.92 15.81
C VAL A 3 -12.12 1.41 15.65
N GLY A 4 -13.33 0.95 15.33
CA GLY A 4 -13.69 -0.46 15.14
C GLY A 4 -12.98 -1.10 13.95
N VAL A 5 -11.65 -1.05 13.95
CA VAL A 5 -10.77 -1.83 13.11
C VAL A 5 -10.76 -3.22 13.72
N GLU A 6 -11.57 -4.09 13.14
CA GLU A 6 -11.45 -5.53 13.37
C GLU A 6 -10.03 -5.92 12.91
N PRO A 7 -9.15 -6.38 13.82
CA PRO A 7 -7.84 -6.86 13.42
C PRO A 7 -8.06 -8.13 12.61
N SER A 8 -7.92 -8.01 11.28
CA SER A 8 -7.84 -9.18 10.39
C SER A 8 -6.45 -9.80 10.55
N VAL A 9 -6.21 -10.41 11.72
CA VAL A 9 -5.17 -11.42 11.85
C VAL A 9 -5.73 -12.59 11.07
N GLY A 10 -5.37 -12.66 9.80
CA GLY A 10 -5.82 -13.72 8.92
C GLY A 10 -5.73 -15.07 9.64
N THR A 11 -6.78 -15.89 9.54
CA THR A 11 -6.80 -17.22 10.14
C THR A 11 -5.53 -17.96 9.70
N VAL A 12 -4.93 -18.81 10.56
CA VAL A 12 -3.71 -19.58 10.23
C VAL A 12 -3.83 -20.13 8.80
N GLY A 13 -3.07 -19.56 7.85
CA GLY A 13 -3.16 -19.88 6.42
C GLY A 13 -3.57 -18.75 5.47
N ASP A 14 -4.00 -17.57 5.94
CA ASP A 14 -4.23 -16.39 5.10
C ASP A 14 -2.91 -15.71 4.73
N SER A 15 -2.17 -16.39 3.86
CA SER A 15 -0.87 -15.94 3.36
C SER A 15 -1.00 -14.77 2.38
N TYR A 16 -2.21 -14.44 1.92
CA TYR A 16 -2.42 -13.42 0.90
C TYR A 16 -2.14 -12.01 1.45
N GLY A 17 -2.70 -11.66 2.62
CA GLY A 17 -2.42 -10.40 3.28
C GLY A 17 -0.93 -10.26 3.65
N ASN A 18 -0.33 -11.35 4.14
CA ASN A 18 1.09 -11.38 4.48
C ASN A 18 1.98 -11.20 3.24
N ALA A 19 1.71 -11.94 2.16
CA ALA A 19 2.50 -11.87 0.92
C ALA A 19 2.41 -10.48 0.27
N LEU A 20 1.24 -9.84 0.30
CA LEU A 20 1.07 -8.46 -0.17
C LEU A 20 1.92 -7.50 0.68
N ALA A 21 1.81 -7.57 2.01
CA ALA A 21 2.59 -6.73 2.91
C ALA A 21 4.11 -6.97 2.73
N GLU A 22 4.54 -8.22 2.60
CA GLU A 22 5.93 -8.60 2.33
C GLU A 22 6.43 -8.03 1.00
N THR A 23 5.60 -8.05 -0.04
CA THR A 23 5.95 -7.49 -1.36
C THR A 23 6.18 -5.98 -1.27
N ILE A 24 5.28 -5.25 -0.61
CA ILE A 24 5.41 -3.80 -0.42
C ILE A 24 6.64 -3.46 0.42
N ASN A 25 6.84 -4.17 1.54
CA ASN A 25 8.00 -3.97 2.41
C ASN A 25 9.32 -4.30 1.70
N GLY A 26 9.35 -5.35 0.89
CA GLY A 26 10.50 -5.73 0.07
C GLY A 26 10.85 -4.64 -0.95
N LEU A 27 9.85 -4.10 -1.63
CA LEU A 27 10.04 -3.02 -2.59
C LEU A 27 10.54 -1.74 -1.91
N TYR A 28 9.95 -1.35 -0.78
CA TYR A 28 10.40 -0.21 0.01
C TYR A 28 11.89 -0.34 0.38
N LYS A 29 12.29 -1.50 0.91
CA LYS A 29 13.68 -1.76 1.26
C LYS A 29 14.60 -1.66 0.04
N ALA A 30 14.20 -2.25 -1.09
CA ALA A 30 14.97 -2.21 -2.33
C ALA A 30 15.14 -0.78 -2.87
N GLU A 31 14.10 0.04 -2.85
CA GLU A 31 14.11 1.36 -3.50
C GLU A 31 14.62 2.49 -2.60
N VAL A 32 14.42 2.37 -1.28
CA VAL A 32 14.68 3.45 -0.32
C VAL A 32 15.86 3.12 0.58
N VAL A 33 15.93 1.90 1.11
CA VAL A 33 16.93 1.51 2.12
C VAL A 33 18.23 1.05 1.47
N HIS A 34 18.16 0.26 0.39
CA HIS A 34 19.35 -0.33 -0.24
C HIS A 34 19.99 0.55 -1.33
N ARG A 35 19.27 1.54 -1.87
CA ARG A 35 19.74 2.38 -2.98
C ARG A 35 20.55 3.61 -2.57
N ARG A 36 20.57 3.95 -1.29
CA ARG A 36 21.30 5.11 -0.77
C ARG A 36 21.86 4.81 0.61
N SER A 37 22.99 5.44 0.92
CA SER A 37 23.51 5.47 2.28
C SER A 37 22.86 6.60 3.05
N TRP A 38 22.42 6.28 4.26
CA TRP A 38 21.73 7.21 5.14
C TRP A 38 22.64 7.62 6.30
N ARG A 39 22.55 8.87 6.72
CA ARG A 39 23.37 9.37 7.84
C ARG A 39 22.73 9.03 9.18
N THR A 40 21.41 9.11 9.26
CA THR A 40 20.62 8.82 10.47
C THR A 40 19.35 8.05 10.12
N LEU A 41 18.74 7.41 11.13
CA LEU A 41 17.41 6.80 10.97
C LEU A 41 16.36 7.86 10.63
N GLN A 42 16.48 9.07 11.20
CA GLN A 42 15.56 10.19 10.96
C GLN A 42 15.53 10.60 9.48
N ASP A 43 16.65 10.51 8.77
CA ASP A 43 16.69 10.77 7.33
C ASP A 43 15.84 9.74 6.55
N VAL A 44 15.85 8.48 6.98
CA VAL A 44 15.01 7.41 6.42
C VAL A 44 13.55 7.69 6.72
N GLU A 45 13.23 8.03 7.97
CA GLU A 45 11.87 8.35 8.41
C GLU A 45 11.29 9.52 7.61
N LEU A 46 12.10 10.55 7.32
CA LEU A 46 11.67 11.71 6.54
C LEU A 46 11.37 11.39 5.08
N ALA A 47 12.12 10.48 4.45
CA ALA A 47 11.85 10.13 3.05
C ALA A 47 10.85 8.98 2.89
N THR A 48 10.50 8.28 3.97
CA THR A 48 9.44 7.27 3.95
C THR A 48 8.12 7.84 3.43
N PRO A 49 7.57 8.96 3.96
CA PRO A 49 6.31 9.53 3.46
C PRO A 49 6.42 9.98 1.99
N GLU A 50 7.58 10.48 1.55
CA GLU A 50 7.80 10.84 0.15
C GLU A 50 7.67 9.61 -0.77
N TRP A 51 8.30 8.50 -0.39
CA TRP A 51 8.20 7.25 -1.14
C TRP A 51 6.77 6.69 -1.12
N VAL A 52 6.08 6.74 0.03
CA VAL A 52 4.67 6.31 0.15
C VAL A 52 3.76 7.14 -0.74
N HIS A 53 3.93 8.46 -0.75
CA HIS A 53 3.15 9.35 -1.60
C HIS A 53 3.43 9.09 -3.09
N TRP A 54 4.69 8.93 -3.47
CA TRP A 54 5.05 8.55 -4.84
C TRP A 54 4.46 7.20 -5.23
N TYR A 55 4.58 6.17 -4.38
CA TYR A 55 4.05 4.84 -4.63
C TYR A 55 2.54 4.88 -4.86
N ASN A 56 1.79 5.56 -3.99
CA ASN A 56 0.33 5.56 -4.07
C ASN A 56 -0.23 6.44 -5.19
N HIS A 57 0.37 7.61 -5.43
CA HIS A 57 -0.22 8.61 -6.33
C HIS A 57 0.45 8.69 -7.71
N HIS A 58 1.70 8.26 -7.85
CA HIS A 58 2.50 8.50 -9.05
C HIS A 58 3.00 7.21 -9.72
N ARG A 59 3.21 6.14 -8.94
CA ARG A 59 3.74 4.87 -9.48
C ARG A 59 2.68 4.16 -10.30
N LEU A 60 2.94 3.99 -11.59
CA LEU A 60 2.06 3.22 -12.47
C LEU A 60 2.36 1.73 -12.33
N LEU A 61 1.32 0.93 -12.07
CA LEU A 61 1.45 -0.52 -11.96
C LEU A 61 0.81 -1.20 -13.17
N GLY A 62 1.60 -1.98 -13.90
CA GLY A 62 1.10 -2.74 -15.06
C GLY A 62 -0.01 -3.72 -14.69
N SER A 63 0.04 -4.32 -13.50
CA SER A 63 -1.02 -5.18 -12.95
C SER A 63 -2.34 -4.46 -12.70
N LEU A 64 -2.32 -3.13 -12.57
CA LEU A 64 -3.51 -2.30 -12.43
C LEU A 64 -3.94 -1.65 -13.75
N GLY A 65 -3.31 -2.00 -14.88
CA GLY A 65 -3.59 -1.37 -16.18
C GLY A 65 -2.89 -0.03 -16.36
N TYR A 66 -1.69 0.14 -15.79
CA TYR A 66 -0.87 1.35 -15.90
C TYR A 66 -1.50 2.60 -15.27
N VAL A 67 -2.23 2.42 -14.18
CA VAL A 67 -2.71 3.51 -13.30
C VAL A 67 -2.01 3.45 -11.95
N SER A 68 -2.09 4.52 -11.17
CA SER A 68 -1.57 4.52 -9.79
C SER A 68 -2.47 3.74 -8.83
N PRO A 69 -1.94 3.21 -7.71
CA PRO A 69 -2.74 2.55 -6.69
C PRO A 69 -3.95 3.38 -6.23
N ALA A 70 -3.76 4.68 -6.00
CA ALA A 70 -4.85 5.57 -5.59
C ALA A 70 -5.94 5.68 -6.67
N GLN A 71 -5.58 5.72 -7.95
CA GLN A 71 -6.55 5.73 -9.05
C GLN A 71 -7.31 4.40 -9.14
N ALA A 72 -6.61 3.27 -8.99
CA ALA A 72 -7.24 1.96 -8.98
C ALA A 72 -8.22 1.79 -7.80
N GLU A 73 -7.83 2.27 -6.61
CA GLU A 73 -8.68 2.30 -5.43
C GLU A 73 -9.93 3.17 -5.65
N GLU A 74 -9.78 4.36 -6.24
CA GLU A 74 -10.92 5.23 -6.56
C GLU A 74 -11.92 4.52 -7.49
N VAL A 75 -11.43 3.85 -8.53
CA VAL A 75 -12.26 3.07 -9.47
C VAL A 75 -12.93 1.91 -8.75
N TYR A 76 -12.20 1.16 -7.94
CA TYR A 76 -12.73 0.05 -7.16
C TYR A 76 -13.85 0.51 -6.21
N ASN A 77 -13.60 1.56 -5.44
CA ASN A 77 -14.59 2.14 -4.52
C ASN A 77 -15.83 2.60 -5.29
N ARG A 78 -15.66 3.32 -6.41
CA ARG A 78 -16.76 3.75 -7.27
C ARG A 78 -17.60 2.60 -7.82
N ASN A 79 -17.01 1.42 -8.00
CA ASN A 79 -17.72 0.22 -8.47
C ASN A 79 -18.35 -0.60 -7.33
N LEU A 80 -17.83 -0.47 -6.09
CA LEU A 80 -18.43 -1.05 -4.88
C LEU A 80 -19.63 -0.25 -4.36
N VAL A 81 -19.59 1.09 -4.40
CA VAL A 81 -20.66 1.94 -3.83
C VAL A 81 -22.04 1.75 -4.52
N PRO A 82 -22.14 1.47 -5.84
CA PRO A 82 -23.42 1.16 -6.50
C PRO A 82 -24.00 -0.20 -6.12
N SER A 83 -23.15 -1.19 -5.82
CA SER A 83 -23.58 -2.57 -5.56
C SER A 83 -23.99 -2.80 -4.11
N ALA A 84 -23.44 -2.04 -3.15
CA ALA A 84 -23.85 -2.10 -1.74
C ALA A 84 -25.17 -1.36 -1.42
N ARG A 85 -25.66 -0.50 -2.31
CA ARG A 85 -26.86 0.32 -2.11
C ARG A 85 -28.12 -0.25 -2.76
N ALA A 86 -28.00 -1.40 -3.42
CA ALA A 86 -29.08 -2.11 -4.13
C ALA A 86 -29.50 -3.43 -3.45
N ALA A 87 -29.07 -3.68 -2.20
CA ALA A 87 -29.45 -4.84 -1.39
C ALA A 87 -30.35 -4.41 -0.22
#